data_AF-A0A931KDK8-F1
#
_entry.id   AF-A0A931KDK8-F1
#
_cell.length_a   1.000
_cell.length_b   1.000
_cell.length_c   1.000
_cell.angle_alpha   90.00
_cell.angle_beta   90.00
_cell.angle_gamma   90.00
#
_symmetry.space_group_name_H-M   'P 1'
#
loop_
_entity.id
_entity.type
_entity.pdbx_description
1 polymer ?
#
loop_
_entity_poly.entity_id
_entity_poly.type
_entity_poly.pdbx_seq_one_letter_code
_entity_poly.pdbx_strand_id
1 'polypeptide(L)'
;MKSGEEIERHLREFILHIYLRPLMYAGTPRDLETMLKVYHENWAFCVDREEEYYECHRRLDTGEGAVSIPFYKEFGRKFPQADQIRIAEFVVDRFVSIDRELKIPLPFEDFRVTVPWLKDPSHRIAKRFTDLKSQWEGKPEA
;
A
#
# COMPACT_ATOMS: atom_id res chain seq x y z
N MET A 1 16.64 -0.65 -23.98
CA MET A 1 16.82 -0.30 -22.56
C MET A 1 15.65 0.60 -22.18
N LYS A 2 15.04 0.40 -21.01
CA LYS A 2 13.95 1.27 -20.55
C LYS A 2 14.49 2.64 -20.12
N SER A 3 13.74 3.71 -20.33
CA SER A 3 14.05 5.03 -19.76
C SER A 3 13.79 5.06 -18.24
N GLY A 4 14.28 6.09 -17.55
CA GLY A 4 13.97 6.30 -16.13
C GLY A 4 12.47 6.42 -15.87
N GLU A 5 11.75 7.17 -16.70
CA GLU A 5 10.29 7.34 -16.64
C GLU A 5 9.55 5.99 -16.83
N GLU A 6 10.03 5.14 -17.74
CA GLU A 6 9.43 3.82 -17.96
C GLU A 6 9.66 2.88 -16.78
N ILE A 7 10.80 2.98 -16.10
CA ILE A 7 11.11 2.22 -14.88
C ILE A 7 10.22 2.71 -13.73
N GLU A 8 10.13 4.03 -13.54
CA GLU A 8 9.30 4.64 -12.51
C GLU A 8 7.83 4.25 -12.68
N ARG A 9 7.26 4.40 -13.89
CA ARG A 9 5.89 3.99 -14.19
C ARG A 9 5.69 2.51 -13.86
N HIS A 10 6.62 1.65 -14.27
CA HIS A 10 6.50 0.21 -14.01
C HIS A 10 6.48 -0.11 -12.51
N LEU A 11 7.31 0.54 -11.70
CA LEU A 11 7.32 0.36 -10.25
C LEU A 11 6.01 0.82 -9.61
N ARG A 12 5.47 1.95 -10.06
CA ARG A 12 4.19 2.50 -9.62
C ARG A 12 2.98 1.64 -10.03
N GLU A 13 3.01 0.99 -11.19
CA GLU A 13 1.99 0.01 -11.58
C GLU A 13 2.10 -1.27 -10.74
N PHE A 14 3.33 -1.71 -10.46
CA PHE A 14 3.58 -2.89 -9.66
C PHE A 14 3.08 -2.73 -8.21
N ILE A 15 3.28 -1.56 -7.59
CA ILE A 15 2.78 -1.32 -6.24
C ILE A 15 1.23 -1.34 -6.20
N LEU A 16 0.55 -0.80 -7.20
CA LEU A 16 -0.91 -0.90 -7.31
C LEU A 16 -1.37 -2.36 -7.44
N HIS A 17 -0.65 -3.19 -8.20
CA HIS A 17 -0.95 -4.62 -8.27
C HIS A 17 -0.84 -5.30 -6.89
N ILE A 18 0.16 -4.94 -6.08
CA ILE A 18 0.31 -5.44 -4.70
C ILE A 18 -0.87 -4.97 -3.86
N TYR A 19 -1.26 -3.70 -3.89
CA TYR A 19 -2.40 -3.20 -3.10
C TYR A 19 -3.73 -3.88 -3.44
N LEU A 20 -3.94 -4.22 -4.72
CA LEU A 20 -5.16 -4.87 -5.18
C LEU A 20 -5.20 -6.36 -4.86
N ARG A 21 -4.04 -7.04 -4.86
CA ARG A 21 -3.92 -8.49 -4.70
C ARG A 21 -2.74 -8.85 -3.79
N PRO A 22 -2.76 -8.41 -2.52
CA PRO A 22 -1.56 -8.43 -1.68
C PRO A 22 -0.96 -9.82 -1.50
N LEU A 23 -1.79 -10.81 -1.14
CA LEU A 23 -1.32 -12.18 -0.92
C LEU A 23 -0.96 -12.92 -2.22
N MET A 24 -1.44 -12.48 -3.38
CA MET A 24 -1.03 -13.07 -4.68
C MET A 24 0.44 -12.79 -4.98
N TYR A 25 0.93 -11.62 -4.57
CA TYR A 25 2.31 -11.18 -4.82
C TYR A 25 3.25 -11.50 -3.66
N ALA A 26 2.77 -11.40 -2.42
CA ALA A 26 3.61 -11.56 -1.24
C ALA A 26 3.51 -12.92 -0.55
N GLY A 27 2.45 -13.70 -0.80
CA GLY A 27 2.20 -14.99 -0.14
C GLY A 27 1.76 -14.87 1.33
N THR A 28 2.39 -14.01 2.14
CA THR A 28 2.06 -13.81 3.56
C THR A 28 1.97 -12.32 3.94
N PRO A 29 1.23 -11.96 5.02
CA PRO A 29 1.18 -10.58 5.49
C PRO A 29 2.53 -10.00 5.94
N ARG A 30 3.44 -10.84 6.46
CA ARG A 30 4.79 -10.42 6.85
C ARG A 30 5.61 -10.01 5.63
N ASP A 31 5.59 -10.85 4.61
CA ASP A 31 6.37 -10.62 3.40
C ASP A 31 5.78 -9.44 2.61
N LEU A 32 4.45 -9.26 2.67
CA LEU A 32 3.75 -8.09 2.14
C LEU A 32 4.26 -6.80 2.78
N GLU A 33 4.24 -6.73 4.11
CA GLU A 33 4.73 -5.54 4.84
C GLU A 33 6.19 -5.25 4.51
N THR A 34 7.01 -6.29 4.38
CA THR A 34 8.43 -6.14 4.02
C THR A 34 8.58 -5.56 2.60
N MET A 35 7.85 -6.07 1.62
CA MET A 35 7.88 -5.56 0.25
C MET A 35 7.43 -4.10 0.18
N LEU A 36 6.33 -3.77 0.85
CA LEU A 36 5.83 -2.41 0.90
C LEU A 36 6.83 -1.48 1.60
N LYS A 37 7.36 -1.87 2.75
CA LYS A 37 8.38 -1.11 3.47
C LYS A 37 9.60 -0.82 2.60
N VAL A 38 10.14 -1.83 1.93
CA VAL A 38 11.31 -1.67 1.03
C VAL A 38 10.99 -0.72 -0.12
N TYR A 39 9.81 -0.82 -0.74
CA TYR A 39 9.41 0.11 -1.80
C TYR A 39 9.38 1.56 -1.30
N HIS A 40 8.77 1.82 -0.14
CA HIS A 40 8.62 3.17 0.39
C HIS A 40 9.95 3.74 0.90
N GLU A 41 10.80 2.93 1.53
CA GLU A 41 12.15 3.34 1.94
C GLU A 41 13.01 3.72 0.74
N ASN A 42 12.96 2.96 -0.36
CA ASN A 42 13.69 3.29 -1.58
C ASN A 42 13.12 4.55 -2.25
N TRP A 43 11.80 4.70 -2.29
CA TRP A 43 11.18 5.92 -2.79
C TRP A 43 11.66 7.13 -1.99
N ALA A 44 11.60 7.06 -0.65
CA ALA A 44 11.97 8.14 0.24
C ALA A 44 13.45 8.51 0.07
N PHE A 45 14.33 7.52 -0.04
CA PHE A 45 15.76 7.71 -0.34
C PHE A 45 15.96 8.42 -1.69
N CYS A 46 15.26 8.01 -2.75
CA CYS A 46 15.40 8.61 -4.07
C CYS A 46 14.93 10.07 -4.15
N VAL A 47 14.09 10.53 -3.21
CA VAL A 47 13.56 11.90 -3.19
C VAL A 47 14.02 12.72 -1.99
N ASP A 48 15.02 12.22 -1.23
CA ASP A 48 15.58 12.84 -0.02
C ASP A 48 14.53 13.14 1.07
N ARG A 49 13.59 12.20 1.32
CA ARG A 49 12.49 12.34 2.31
C ARG A 49 12.44 11.19 3.32
N GLU A 50 13.56 10.53 3.62
CA GLU A 50 13.60 9.41 4.56
C GLU A 50 13.11 9.77 5.96
N GLU A 51 13.47 10.95 6.47
CA GLU A 51 13.04 11.40 7.79
C GLU A 51 11.50 11.53 7.86
N GLU A 52 10.89 12.19 6.88
CA GLU A 52 9.43 12.31 6.77
C GLU A 52 8.75 10.93 6.71
N TYR A 53 9.33 9.99 5.96
CA TYR A 53 8.83 8.62 5.89
C TYR A 53 8.88 7.92 7.26
N TYR A 54 10.01 7.98 7.96
CA TYR A 54 10.13 7.34 9.27
C TYR A 54 9.24 7.99 10.33
N GLU A 55 9.03 9.31 10.27
CA GLU A 55 8.09 10.01 11.14
C GLU A 55 6.64 9.58 10.86
N CYS A 56 6.23 9.57 9.59
CA CYS A 56 4.92 9.11 9.16
C CYS A 56 4.66 7.66 9.61
N HIS A 57 5.60 6.76 9.32
CA HIS A 57 5.49 5.35 9.70
C HIS A 57 5.40 5.19 11.22
N ARG A 58 6.18 5.96 12.00
CA ARG A 58 6.15 5.90 13.47
C ARG A 58 4.83 6.43 14.05
N ARG A 59 4.22 7.44 13.45
CA ARG A 59 2.90 7.95 13.89
C ARG A 59 1.78 6.94 13.68
N LEU A 60 1.89 6.12 12.63
CA LEU A 60 0.91 5.10 12.30
C LEU A 60 1.10 3.79 13.08
N ASP A 61 2.30 3.57 13.62
CA ASP A 61 2.57 2.52 14.59
C ASP A 61 1.84 2.84 15.89
N THR A 62 0.90 1.97 16.28
CA THR A 62 0.14 2.17 17.53
C THR A 62 0.73 1.39 18.69
N GLY A 63 1.94 0.83 18.52
CA GLY A 63 2.66 0.13 19.58
C GLY A 63 2.68 0.94 20.87
N GLU A 64 2.01 0.42 21.90
CA GLU A 64 2.08 0.94 23.27
C GLU A 64 3.53 0.76 23.79
N GLY A 65 4.44 1.67 23.47
CA GLY A 65 5.82 1.68 23.95
C GLY A 65 6.87 2.17 22.95
N ALA A 66 8.12 2.26 23.42
CA ALA A 66 9.27 2.77 22.67
C ALA A 66 9.78 1.84 21.54
N VAL A 67 9.07 0.76 21.20
CA VAL A 67 9.50 -0.24 20.22
C VAL A 67 8.46 -0.35 19.12
N SER A 68 8.89 -0.11 17.88
CA SER A 68 8.05 -0.26 16.71
C SER A 68 7.64 -1.73 16.51
N ILE A 69 6.35 -1.97 16.31
CA ILE A 69 5.80 -3.32 16.05
C ILE A 69 5.34 -3.36 14.60
N PRO A 70 5.73 -4.38 13.81
CA PRO A 70 5.22 -4.55 12.46
C PRO A 70 3.68 -4.59 12.42
N PHE A 71 3.06 -3.91 11.46
CA PHE A 71 1.60 -3.78 11.35
C PHE A 71 0.89 -5.13 11.33
N TYR A 72 1.43 -6.13 10.61
CA TYR A 72 0.85 -7.48 10.57
C TYR A 72 0.82 -8.12 11.97
N LYS A 73 1.84 -7.85 12.79
CA LYS A 73 1.99 -8.41 14.14
C LYS A 73 1.15 -7.65 15.15
N GLU A 74 1.06 -6.33 15.02
CA GLU A 74 0.16 -5.49 15.79
C GLU A 74 -1.29 -5.96 15.62
N PHE A 75 -1.75 -6.06 14.37
CA PHE A 75 -3.11 -6.47 14.07
C PHE A 75 -3.40 -7.90 14.50
N GLY A 76 -2.49 -8.84 14.21
CA GLY A 76 -2.64 -10.24 14.61
C GLY A 76 -2.70 -10.44 16.13
N ARG A 77 -2.00 -9.61 16.91
CA ARG A 77 -2.10 -9.63 18.38
C ARG A 77 -3.45 -9.11 18.87
N LYS A 78 -3.93 -8.01 18.28
CA LYS A 78 -5.21 -7.40 18.66
C LYS A 78 -6.41 -8.24 18.22
N PHE A 79 -6.28 -8.96 17.11
CA PHE A 79 -7.31 -9.83 16.55
C PHE A 79 -6.75 -11.23 16.25
N PRO A 80 -6.55 -12.09 17.26
CA PRO A 80 -5.93 -13.42 17.09
C PRO A 80 -6.69 -14.37 16.14
N GLN A 81 -7.97 -14.11 15.91
CA GLN A 81 -8.85 -14.90 15.03
C GLN A 81 -8.87 -14.38 13.59
N ALA A 82 -8.15 -13.29 13.28
CA ALA A 82 -8.11 -12.73 11.94
C ALA A 82 -7.37 -13.68 10.99
N ASP A 83 -7.96 -13.91 9.82
CA ASP A 83 -7.28 -14.64 8.77
C ASP A 83 -6.19 -13.79 8.09
N GLN A 84 -5.37 -14.41 7.25
CA GLN A 84 -4.29 -13.71 6.56
C GLN A 84 -4.80 -12.63 5.60
N ILE A 85 -5.99 -12.79 5.02
CA ILE A 85 -6.57 -11.82 4.08
C ILE A 85 -6.84 -10.51 4.82
N ARG A 86 -7.50 -10.60 5.98
CA ARG A 86 -7.83 -9.44 6.81
C ARG A 86 -6.58 -8.75 7.37
N ILE A 87 -5.55 -9.52 7.75
CA ILE A 87 -4.27 -8.94 8.19
C ILE A 87 -3.59 -8.21 7.00
N ALA A 88 -3.58 -8.82 5.82
CA ALA A 88 -2.99 -8.21 4.63
C ALA A 88 -3.74 -6.94 4.19
N GLU A 89 -5.07 -6.93 4.29
CA GLU A 89 -5.91 -5.74 4.08
C GLU A 89 -5.50 -4.60 5.01
N PHE A 90 -5.39 -4.88 6.31
CA PHE A 90 -4.94 -3.88 7.28
C PHE A 90 -3.53 -3.34 6.96
N VAL A 91 -2.58 -4.20 6.59
CA VAL A 91 -1.23 -3.77 6.19
C VAL A 91 -1.31 -2.82 4.98
N VAL A 92 -2.08 -3.16 3.96
CA VAL A 92 -2.29 -2.28 2.79
C VAL A 92 -2.87 -0.93 3.22
N ASP A 93 -3.89 -0.92 4.08
CA ASP A 93 -4.53 0.33 4.53
C ASP A 93 -3.56 1.26 5.26
N ARG A 94 -2.61 0.70 6.02
CA ARG A 94 -1.54 1.47 6.67
C ARG A 94 -0.61 2.11 5.65
N PHE A 95 -0.17 1.37 4.63
CA PHE A 95 0.69 1.93 3.59
C PHE A 95 -0.05 2.93 2.69
N VAL A 96 -1.33 2.74 2.40
CA VAL A 96 -2.14 3.76 1.70
C VAL A 96 -2.24 5.04 2.53
N SER A 97 -2.30 4.92 3.85
CA SER A 97 -2.25 6.09 4.74
C SER A 97 -0.90 6.81 4.67
N ILE A 98 0.21 6.06 4.60
CA ILE A 98 1.56 6.61 4.37
C ILE A 98 1.63 7.31 3.00
N ASP A 99 1.19 6.65 1.94
CA ASP A 99 1.18 7.19 0.58
C ASP A 99 0.43 8.52 0.52
N ARG A 100 -0.74 8.58 1.15
CA ARG A 100 -1.55 9.80 1.20
C ARG A 100 -0.84 10.92 1.95
N GLU A 101 -0.29 10.62 3.12
CA GLU A 101 0.38 11.62 3.98
C GLU A 101 1.62 12.20 3.30
N LEU A 102 2.43 11.33 2.68
CA LEU A 102 3.65 11.71 1.98
C LEU A 102 3.40 12.16 0.53
N LYS A 103 2.15 12.07 0.05
CA LYS A 103 1.74 12.36 -1.33
C LYS A 103 2.53 11.54 -2.35
N ILE A 104 2.76 10.26 -2.04
CA ILE A 104 3.39 9.33 -2.96
C ILE A 104 2.43 9.12 -4.14
N PRO A 105 2.86 9.44 -5.37
CA PRO A 105 1.97 9.42 -6.51
C PRO A 105 1.69 7.98 -6.97
N LEU A 106 0.41 7.60 -6.95
CA LEU A 106 -0.08 6.32 -7.46
C LEU A 106 -0.75 6.52 -8.84
N PRO A 107 -0.49 5.67 -9.83
CA PRO A 107 -0.89 5.89 -11.21
C PRO A 107 -2.32 5.38 -11.47
N PHE A 108 -3.30 5.77 -10.65
CA PHE A 108 -4.66 5.23 -10.74
C PHE A 108 -5.27 5.40 -12.14
N GLU A 109 -5.16 6.59 -12.75
CA GLU A 109 -5.74 6.83 -14.08
C GLU A 109 -5.10 5.97 -15.16
N ASP A 110 -3.77 5.98 -15.24
CA ASP A 110 -3.01 5.21 -16.23
C ASP A 110 -3.25 3.70 -16.06
N PHE A 111 -3.32 3.24 -14.81
CA PHE A 111 -3.54 1.84 -14.47
C PHE A 111 -4.92 1.33 -14.88
N ARG A 112 -5.95 2.18 -14.81
CA ARG A 112 -7.30 1.82 -15.27
C ARG A 112 -7.38 1.68 -16.79
N VAL A 113 -6.48 2.33 -17.53
CA VAL A 113 -6.36 2.17 -18.98
C VAL A 113 -5.68 0.84 -19.32
N THR A 114 -4.64 0.47 -18.59
CA THR A 114 -3.85 -0.76 -18.84
C THR A 114 -4.49 -2.03 -18.31
N VAL A 115 -5.46 -1.93 -17.39
CA VAL A 115 -6.19 -3.07 -16.81
C VAL A 115 -7.70 -2.94 -17.07
N PRO A 116 -8.21 -3.32 -18.27
CA PRO A 116 -9.57 -2.99 -18.70
C PRO A 116 -10.69 -3.55 -17.81
N TRP A 117 -10.45 -4.70 -17.15
CA TRP A 117 -11.44 -5.31 -16.25
C TRP A 117 -11.66 -4.51 -14.95
N LEU A 118 -10.82 -3.52 -14.63
CA LEU A 118 -11.10 -2.54 -13.56
C LEU A 118 -12.25 -1.59 -13.91
N LYS A 119 -12.72 -1.59 -15.17
CA LYS A 119 -13.90 -0.85 -15.58
C LYS A 119 -15.20 -1.57 -15.25
N ASP A 120 -15.15 -2.87 -14.94
CA ASP A 120 -16.31 -3.67 -14.58
C ASP A 120 -16.57 -3.57 -13.06
N PRO A 121 -17.60 -2.84 -12.61
CA PRO A 121 -17.89 -2.65 -11.19
C PRO A 121 -18.34 -3.94 -10.48
N SER A 122 -18.73 -4.99 -11.23
CA SER A 122 -19.07 -6.30 -10.66
C SER A 122 -17.83 -7.09 -10.23
N HIS A 123 -16.65 -6.70 -10.71
CA HIS A 123 -15.40 -7.35 -10.37
C HIS A 123 -14.94 -6.91 -8.96
N ARG A 124 -14.77 -7.87 -8.03
CA ARG A 124 -14.36 -7.59 -6.63
C ARG A 124 -13.14 -6.65 -6.53
N ILE A 125 -12.17 -6.82 -7.42
CA ILE A 125 -10.95 -6.00 -7.44
C ILE A 125 -11.22 -4.58 -7.98
N ALA A 126 -12.20 -4.39 -8.87
CA ALA A 126 -12.59 -3.07 -9.34
C ALA A 126 -13.19 -2.23 -8.20
N LYS A 127 -14.01 -2.85 -7.34
CA LYS A 127 -14.50 -2.19 -6.11
C LYS A 127 -13.33 -1.76 -5.21
N ARG A 128 -12.41 -2.69 -4.89
CA ARG A 128 -11.21 -2.38 -4.08
C ARG A 128 -10.37 -1.27 -4.70
N PHE A 129 -10.24 -1.23 -6.03
CA PHE A 129 -9.52 -0.17 -6.73
C PHE A 129 -10.19 1.20 -6.53
N THR A 130 -11.51 1.28 -6.64
CA THR A 130 -12.27 2.49 -6.36
C THR A 130 -12.12 2.92 -4.89
N ASP A 131 -12.22 1.97 -3.95
CA ASP A 131 -12.09 2.23 -2.51
C ASP A 131 -10.68 2.78 -2.19
N LEU A 132 -9.63 2.13 -2.69
CA LEU A 132 -8.23 2.58 -2.55
C LEU A 132 -8.00 3.98 -3.12
N LYS A 133 -8.56 4.25 -4.32
CA LYS A 133 -8.46 5.58 -4.93
C LYS A 133 -9.15 6.63 -4.06
N SER A 134 -10.36 6.36 -3.57
CA SER A 134 -11.10 7.27 -2.69
C SER A 134 -10.33 7.55 -1.39
N GLN A 135 -9.78 6.51 -0.78
CA GLN A 135 -8.97 6.61 0.43
C GLN A 135 -7.72 7.47 0.20
N TRP A 136 -7.01 7.24 -0.90
CA TRP A 136 -5.81 8.01 -1.27
C TRP A 136 -6.15 9.48 -1.57
N GLU A 137 -7.25 9.76 -2.28
CA GLU A 137 -7.72 11.12 -2.56
C GLU A 137 -8.30 11.83 -1.32
N GLY A 138 -8.47 11.13 -0.19
CA GLY A 138 -9.07 11.67 1.03
C GLY A 138 -10.57 11.93 0.91
N LYS A 139 -11.26 11.26 -0.02
CA LYS A 139 -12.71 11.35 -0.18
C LYS A 139 -13.40 10.28 0.67
N PRO A 140 -14.40 10.64 1.50
CA PRO A 140 -15.16 9.66 2.26
C PRO A 140 -15.88 8.69 1.30
N GLU A 141 -16.03 7.43 1.73
CA GLU A 141 -16.78 6.40 1.00
C GLU A 141 -18.19 6.93 0.64
N ALA A 142 -18.61 6.74 -0.62
CA ALA A 142 -19.91 7.15 -1.14
C ALA A 142 -21.00 6.10 -0.90
#